data_AF-A0AAW9FXF2-F1
#
_entry.id   AF-A0AAW9FXF2-F1
#
_cell.length_a   1.000
_cell.length_b   1.000
_cell.length_c   1.000
_cell.angle_alpha   90.00
_cell.angle_beta   90.00
_cell.angle_gamma   90.00
#
_symmetry.space_group_name_H-M   'P 1'
#
loop_
_entity.id
_entity.type
_entity.pdbx_description
1 polymer ?
#
loop_
_entity_poly.entity_id
_entity_poly.type
_entity_poly.pdbx_seq_one_letter_code
_entity_poly.pdbx_strand_id
1 'polypeptide(L)'
;MEKEKDILDNLELRSENVQDILTQPPHWMIRWGNTVIFVILLMVLLMSYVIKYPEFIPAPIVVTSKNPPEKLEARTNSKIEKILVKDHQSVNKNQVMMVLQSAADYKDILALKDIVDSMSSSQVLYFPTQQASTFKLGEIQGEYNSFAKALQDEKLFTRLKPYAPENIAANQSLGEYRARIATLQQQRNLEVTKFDLTKKNTCAPKNCSIKV
;
A
#
# COMPACT_ATOMS: atom_id res chain seq x y z
N MET A 1 -119.82 -41.25 -2.14
CA MET A 1 -118.46 -41.55 -2.68
C MET A 1 -118.45 -41.24 -4.18
N GLU A 2 -118.44 -40.00 -4.68
CA GLU A 2 -117.95 -38.71 -4.18
C GLU A 2 -116.44 -38.63 -3.99
N LYS A 3 -115.85 -37.70 -4.75
CA LYS A 3 -114.72 -36.80 -4.45
C LYS A 3 -113.30 -37.05 -4.99
N GLU A 4 -112.99 -38.13 -5.69
CA GLU A 4 -111.68 -38.25 -6.39
C GLU A 4 -111.79 -38.37 -7.92
N LYS A 5 -112.93 -37.89 -8.43
CA LYS A 5 -113.27 -37.79 -9.85
C LYS A 5 -112.79 -36.47 -10.50
N ASP A 6 -111.92 -35.66 -9.88
CA ASP A 6 -111.72 -34.27 -10.34
C ASP A 6 -110.28 -33.72 -10.46
N ILE A 7 -109.17 -34.43 -10.17
CA ILE A 7 -107.85 -33.74 -10.14
C ILE A 7 -106.64 -34.48 -10.76
N LEU A 8 -106.56 -35.81 -10.70
CA LEU A 8 -105.29 -36.51 -11.04
C LEU A 8 -105.23 -37.07 -12.47
N ASP A 9 -106.36 -37.37 -13.11
CA ASP A 9 -106.43 -37.73 -14.54
C ASP A 9 -106.16 -36.54 -15.50
N ASN A 10 -105.87 -35.34 -14.98
CA ASN A 10 -105.70 -34.11 -15.77
C ASN A 10 -104.24 -33.59 -15.87
N LEU A 11 -103.25 -34.33 -15.37
CA LEU A 11 -101.88 -33.78 -15.22
C LEU A 11 -100.75 -34.73 -15.59
N GLU A 12 -101.01 -35.73 -16.42
CA GLU A 12 -99.95 -36.57 -16.97
C GLU A 12 -100.01 -36.54 -18.50
N LEU A 13 -98.92 -36.05 -19.10
CA LEU A 13 -98.64 -35.99 -20.55
C LEU A 13 -99.29 -34.84 -21.34
N ARG A 14 -99.20 -33.61 -20.83
CA ARG A 14 -99.23 -32.41 -21.69
C ARG A 14 -97.86 -31.76 -21.72
N SER A 15 -97.05 -32.15 -22.70
CA SER A 15 -96.38 -31.20 -23.60
C SER A 15 -95.30 -31.90 -24.44
N GLU A 16 -95.71 -32.44 -25.59
CA GLU A 16 -94.77 -32.74 -26.71
C GLU A 16 -93.90 -31.52 -27.04
N ASN A 17 -94.43 -30.31 -26.86
CA ASN A 17 -93.71 -29.05 -27.07
C ASN A 17 -92.58 -28.79 -26.04
N VAL A 18 -92.66 -29.37 -24.83
CA VAL A 18 -91.60 -29.22 -23.80
C VAL A 18 -90.50 -30.25 -24.03
N GLN A 19 -90.84 -31.43 -24.56
CA GLN A 19 -89.85 -32.44 -24.96
C GLN A 19 -89.00 -31.97 -26.16
N ASP A 20 -89.59 -31.25 -27.11
CA ASP A 20 -88.86 -30.69 -28.26
C ASP A 20 -87.85 -29.60 -27.87
N ILE A 21 -88.18 -28.79 -26.86
CA ILE A 21 -87.27 -27.77 -26.31
C ILE A 21 -86.05 -28.41 -25.60
N LEU A 22 -86.18 -29.62 -25.07
CA LEU A 22 -85.12 -30.33 -24.36
C LEU A 22 -84.30 -31.28 -25.24
N THR A 23 -84.83 -31.68 -26.41
CA THR A 23 -84.17 -32.66 -27.29
C THR A 23 -83.36 -31.99 -28.40
N GLN A 24 -83.70 -30.76 -28.80
CA GLN A 24 -82.95 -30.01 -29.80
C GLN A 24 -82.67 -28.57 -29.31
N PRO A 25 -81.41 -28.21 -29.04
CA PRO A 25 -81.08 -26.85 -28.65
C PRO A 25 -81.52 -25.87 -29.75
N PRO A 26 -82.24 -24.79 -29.41
CA PRO A 26 -82.84 -23.91 -30.39
C PRO A 26 -81.77 -23.27 -31.29
N HIS A 27 -81.98 -23.29 -32.61
CA HIS A 27 -81.03 -22.77 -33.60
C HIS A 27 -80.61 -21.31 -33.36
N TRP A 28 -81.45 -20.50 -32.72
CA TRP A 28 -81.13 -19.12 -32.36
C TRP A 28 -79.98 -19.06 -31.35
N MET A 29 -79.97 -19.93 -30.33
CA MET A 29 -78.92 -20.00 -29.32
C MET A 29 -77.57 -20.36 -29.92
N ILE A 30 -77.56 -21.31 -30.87
CA ILE A 30 -76.34 -21.73 -31.59
C ILE A 30 -75.79 -20.59 -32.46
N ARG A 31 -76.67 -19.86 -33.16
CA ARG A 31 -76.28 -18.71 -33.98
C ARG A 31 -75.71 -17.57 -33.15
N TRP A 32 -76.34 -17.22 -32.02
CA TRP A 32 -75.83 -16.18 -31.12
C TRP A 32 -74.55 -16.60 -30.39
N GLY A 33 -74.45 -17.86 -29.96
CA GLY A 33 -73.26 -18.39 -29.32
C GLY A 33 -72.03 -18.31 -30.23
N ASN A 34 -72.16 -18.73 -31.49
CA ASN A 34 -71.07 -18.63 -32.46
C ASN A 34 -70.67 -17.17 -32.73
N THR A 35 -71.63 -16.24 -32.82
CA THR A 35 -71.30 -14.81 -32.98
C THR A 35 -70.56 -14.24 -31.78
N VAL A 36 -70.94 -14.62 -30.55
CA VAL A 36 -70.26 -14.16 -29.33
C VAL A 36 -68.81 -14.69 -29.28
N ILE A 37 -68.60 -15.96 -29.58
CA ILE A 37 -67.26 -16.57 -29.61
C ILE A 37 -66.40 -15.91 -30.70
N PHE A 38 -66.96 -15.68 -31.88
CA PHE A 38 -66.27 -15.00 -32.98
C PHE A 38 -65.86 -13.57 -32.60
N VAL A 39 -66.73 -12.81 -31.95
CA VAL A 39 -66.44 -11.46 -31.46
C VAL A 39 -65.32 -11.47 -30.42
N ILE A 40 -65.35 -12.41 -29.47
CA ILE A 40 -64.29 -12.54 -28.45
C ILE A 40 -62.94 -12.86 -29.11
N LEU A 41 -62.91 -13.80 -30.06
CA LEU A 41 -61.68 -14.17 -30.77
C LEU A 41 -61.13 -12.99 -31.58
N LEU A 42 -62.02 -12.25 -32.26
CA LEU A 42 -61.66 -11.05 -33.01
C LEU A 42 -61.14 -9.94 -32.08
N MET A 43 -61.72 -9.78 -30.89
CA MET A 43 -61.25 -8.84 -29.86
C MET A 43 -59.83 -9.17 -29.38
N VAL A 44 -59.52 -10.46 -29.14
CA VAL A 44 -58.18 -10.90 -28.75
C VAL A 44 -57.16 -10.64 -29.85
N LEU A 45 -57.51 -10.92 -31.11
CA LEU A 45 -56.63 -10.64 -32.26
C LEU A 45 -56.36 -9.14 -32.43
N LEU A 46 -57.39 -8.30 -32.28
CA LEU A 46 -57.24 -6.85 -32.33
C LEU A 46 -56.37 -6.33 -31.18
N MET A 47 -56.59 -6.82 -29.95
CA MET A 47 -55.74 -6.46 -28.81
C MET A 47 -54.28 -6.87 -29.03
N SER A 48 -54.04 -8.07 -29.53
CA SER A 48 -52.69 -8.55 -29.85
C SER A 48 -52.01 -7.72 -30.93
N TYR A 49 -52.76 -7.17 -31.89
CA TYR A 49 -52.21 -6.29 -32.93
C TYR A 49 -51.90 -4.88 -32.40
N VAL A 50 -52.77 -4.35 -31.53
CA VAL A 50 -52.61 -3.01 -30.95
C VAL A 50 -51.49 -2.98 -29.92
N ILE A 51 -51.34 -4.02 -29.10
CA ILE A 51 -50.30 -4.13 -28.07
C ILE A 51 -49.01 -4.66 -28.72
N LYS A 52 -48.24 -3.77 -29.35
CA LYS A 52 -46.90 -4.10 -29.84
C LYS A 52 -45.92 -4.20 -28.67
N TYR A 53 -45.32 -5.37 -28.49
CA TYR A 53 -44.23 -5.54 -27.54
C TYR A 53 -42.96 -4.86 -28.09
N PRO A 54 -42.31 -3.96 -27.33
CA PRO A 54 -41.08 -3.33 -27.78
C PRO A 54 -39.95 -4.36 -27.75
N GLU A 55 -39.39 -4.68 -28.92
CA GLU A 55 -38.23 -5.59 -29.05
C GLU A 55 -36.95 -5.00 -28.41
N PHE A 56 -36.89 -3.67 -28.27
CA PHE A 56 -35.77 -2.95 -27.67
C PHE A 56 -36.25 -1.98 -26.60
N ILE A 57 -35.62 -2.04 -25.42
CA ILE A 57 -35.84 -1.10 -24.33
C ILE A 57 -34.66 -0.11 -24.35
N PRO A 58 -34.87 1.17 -24.73
CA PRO A 58 -33.79 2.15 -24.72
C PRO A 58 -33.35 2.39 -23.27
N ALA A 59 -32.12 1.98 -22.97
CA ALA A 59 -31.50 2.18 -21.67
C ALA A 59 -30.38 3.23 -21.78
N PRO A 60 -30.28 4.18 -20.84
CA PRO A 60 -29.15 5.09 -20.80
C PRO A 60 -27.87 4.33 -20.45
N ILE A 61 -26.86 4.43 -21.31
CA ILE A 61 -25.53 3.87 -21.06
C ILE A 61 -24.59 5.04 -20.74
N VAL A 62 -23.96 4.99 -19.56
CA VAL A 62 -22.93 5.95 -19.16
C VAL A 62 -21.57 5.36 -19.49
N VAL A 63 -20.88 5.95 -20.46
CA VAL A 63 -19.51 5.57 -20.81
C VAL A 63 -18.56 6.28 -19.84
N THR A 64 -17.94 5.52 -18.94
CA THR A 64 -16.92 6.02 -18.01
C THR A 64 -15.52 5.54 -18.39
N SER A 65 -14.50 6.31 -18.03
CA SER A 65 -13.10 5.92 -18.19
C SER A 65 -12.75 4.78 -17.22
N LYS A 66 -11.83 3.89 -17.63
CA LYS A 66 -11.28 2.83 -16.77
C LYS A 66 -10.62 3.41 -15.51
N ASN A 67 -9.94 4.55 -15.65
CA ASN A 67 -9.42 5.33 -14.54
C ASN A 67 -10.17 6.66 -14.51
N PRO A 68 -11.04 6.88 -13.51
CA PRO A 68 -11.75 8.14 -13.37
C PRO A 68 -10.76 9.28 -13.05
N PRO A 69 -11.11 10.53 -13.38
CA PRO A 69 -10.31 11.69 -13.01
C PRO A 69 -10.25 11.80 -11.47
N GLU A 70 -9.04 11.84 -10.94
CA GLU A 70 -8.79 12.04 -9.52
C GLU A 70 -8.50 13.53 -9.26
N LYS A 71 -9.15 14.09 -8.24
CA LYS A 71 -8.85 15.44 -7.79
C LYS A 71 -7.54 15.41 -7.02
N LEU A 72 -6.53 16.10 -7.53
CA LEU A 72 -5.27 16.28 -6.82
C LEU A 72 -5.36 17.50 -5.92
N GLU A 73 -5.22 17.28 -4.62
CA GLU A 73 -5.23 18.34 -3.61
C GLU A 73 -3.84 18.50 -2.99
N ALA A 74 -3.41 19.75 -2.85
CA ALA A 74 -2.19 20.07 -2.13
C ALA A 74 -2.41 19.85 -0.62
N ARG A 75 -1.43 19.26 0.06
CA ARG A 75 -1.51 19.01 1.52
C ARG A 75 -1.44 20.30 2.34
N THR A 76 -0.97 21.39 1.76
CA THR A 76 -0.76 22.67 2.42
C THR A 76 -1.50 23.78 1.69
N ASN A 77 -2.11 24.67 2.46
CA ASN A 77 -2.76 25.86 1.94
C ASN A 77 -1.70 26.95 1.74
N SER A 78 -1.12 27.03 0.55
CA SER A 78 -0.20 28.10 0.15
C SER A 78 -0.65 28.73 -1.17
N LYS A 79 -0.18 29.95 -1.44
CA LYS A 79 -0.45 30.64 -2.69
C LYS A 79 0.25 29.94 -3.84
N ILE A 80 -0.40 29.85 -5.00
CA ILE A 80 0.22 29.32 -6.21
C ILE A 80 1.23 30.34 -6.74
N GLU A 81 2.48 29.92 -6.90
CA GLU A 81 3.52 30.75 -7.52
C GLU A 81 3.52 30.57 -9.03
N LYS A 82 3.55 29.31 -9.51
CA LYS A 82 3.63 28.97 -10.94
C LYS A 82 2.83 27.71 -11.26
N ILE A 83 2.22 27.70 -12.44
CA ILE A 83 1.58 26.53 -13.04
C ILE A 83 2.43 26.15 -14.26
N LEU A 84 2.92 24.92 -14.31
CA LEU A 84 3.88 24.43 -15.32
C LEU A 84 3.20 23.62 -16.43
N VAL A 85 1.94 23.24 -16.24
CA VAL A 85 1.16 22.45 -17.19
C VAL A 85 -0.06 23.22 -17.68
N LYS A 86 -0.48 22.95 -18.90
CA LYS A 86 -1.70 23.51 -19.49
C LYS A 86 -2.88 22.58 -19.26
N ASP A 87 -4.08 23.14 -19.40
CA ASP A 87 -5.30 22.35 -19.37
C ASP A 87 -5.27 21.23 -20.43
N HIS A 88 -5.77 20.06 -20.07
CA HIS A 88 -5.75 18.82 -20.87
C HIS A 88 -4.37 18.34 -21.37
N GLN A 89 -3.27 18.84 -20.81
CA GLN A 89 -1.93 18.35 -21.15
C GLN A 89 -1.70 16.95 -20.55
N SER A 90 -1.16 16.03 -21.37
CA SER A 90 -0.71 14.73 -20.87
C SER A 90 0.54 14.89 -20.00
N VAL A 91 0.53 14.26 -18.81
CA VAL A 91 1.61 14.33 -17.83
C VAL A 91 2.13 12.95 -17.49
N ASN A 92 3.42 12.86 -17.20
CA ASN A 92 4.06 11.64 -16.74
C ASN A 92 4.00 11.52 -15.21
N LYS A 93 4.16 10.28 -14.71
CA LYS A 93 4.31 10.04 -13.27
C LYS A 93 5.51 10.85 -12.72
N ASN A 94 5.31 11.51 -11.58
CA ASN A 94 6.28 12.38 -10.90
C ASN A 94 6.64 13.68 -11.63
N GLN A 95 5.91 14.06 -12.69
CA GLN A 95 6.10 15.36 -13.33
C GLN A 95 5.60 16.49 -12.43
N VAL A 96 6.42 17.55 -12.28
CA VAL A 96 6.03 18.74 -11.53
C VAL A 96 5.00 19.53 -12.33
N MET A 97 3.80 19.70 -11.76
CA MET A 97 2.69 20.40 -12.41
C MET A 97 2.50 21.83 -11.92
N MET A 98 2.76 22.07 -10.63
CA MET A 98 2.53 23.34 -9.96
C MET A 98 3.60 23.57 -8.91
N VAL A 99 3.97 24.83 -8.71
CA VAL A 99 4.85 25.29 -7.65
C VAL A 99 4.08 26.22 -6.74
N LEU A 100 4.05 25.89 -5.46
CA LEU A 100 3.49 26.72 -4.40
C LEU A 100 4.55 27.71 -3.91
N GLN A 101 4.10 28.88 -3.48
CA GLN A 101 4.97 29.91 -2.96
C GLN A 101 5.69 29.40 -1.71
N SER A 102 7.01 29.46 -1.75
CA SER A 102 7.92 29.09 -0.67
C SER A 102 9.10 30.07 -0.61
N ALA A 103 9.86 30.04 0.49
CA ALA A 103 11.13 30.75 0.59
C ALA A 103 12.25 30.12 -0.26
N ALA A 104 12.03 28.90 -0.76
CA ALA A 104 12.96 28.17 -1.62
C ALA A 104 12.75 28.49 -3.10
N ASP A 105 13.83 28.44 -3.90
CA ASP A 105 13.71 28.40 -5.36
C ASP A 105 13.47 26.96 -5.81
N TYR A 106 12.36 26.72 -6.51
CA TYR A 106 11.99 25.38 -6.96
C TYR A 106 13.04 24.73 -7.89
N LYS A 107 13.77 25.53 -8.67
CA LYS A 107 14.80 25.00 -9.59
C LYS A 107 15.99 24.47 -8.81
N ASP A 108 16.37 25.19 -7.77
CA ASP A 108 17.48 24.79 -6.89
C ASP A 108 17.14 23.53 -6.11
N ILE A 109 15.89 23.40 -5.66
CA ILE A 109 15.40 22.18 -5.01
C ILE A 109 15.43 20.98 -5.97
N LEU A 110 15.01 21.17 -7.22
CA LEU A 110 15.06 20.11 -8.23
C LEU A 110 16.50 19.73 -8.56
N ALA A 111 17.39 20.70 -8.74
CA ALA A 111 18.81 20.45 -8.96
C ALA A 111 19.45 19.70 -7.79
N LEU A 112 19.13 20.07 -6.55
CA LEU A 112 19.59 19.37 -5.36
C LEU A 112 19.06 17.93 -5.33
N LYS A 113 17.78 17.73 -5.63
CA LYS A 113 17.16 16.40 -5.71
C LYS A 113 17.88 15.52 -6.75
N ASP A 114 18.15 16.06 -7.93
CA ASP A 114 18.83 15.31 -8.99
C ASP A 114 20.25 14.91 -8.59
N ILE A 115 20.98 15.81 -7.91
CA ILE A 115 22.30 15.49 -7.35
C ILE A 115 22.18 14.34 -6.34
N VAL A 116 21.24 14.43 -5.40
CA VAL A 116 21.05 13.41 -4.35
C VAL A 116 20.63 12.06 -4.95
N ASP A 117 19.68 12.04 -5.89
CA ASP A 117 19.18 10.82 -6.52
C ASP A 117 20.24 10.13 -7.40
N SER A 118 21.15 10.90 -8.00
CA SER A 118 22.24 10.37 -8.82
C SER A 118 23.40 9.79 -8.02
N MET A 119 23.47 10.08 -6.72
CA MET A 119 24.60 9.70 -5.87
C MET A 119 24.34 8.41 -5.09
N SER A 120 25.33 7.52 -5.09
CA SER A 120 25.36 6.36 -4.20
C SER A 120 25.99 6.70 -2.84
N SER A 121 25.71 5.90 -1.80
CA SER A 121 26.30 6.09 -0.46
C SER A 121 27.83 6.13 -0.45
N SER A 122 28.48 5.44 -1.41
CA SER A 122 29.94 5.43 -1.52
C SER A 122 30.54 6.75 -2.04
N GLN A 123 29.74 7.57 -2.71
CA GLN A 123 30.19 8.79 -3.37
C GLN A 123 29.92 10.06 -2.56
N VAL A 124 29.31 9.94 -1.37
CA VAL A 124 28.90 11.09 -0.53
C VAL A 124 30.06 12.05 -0.24
N LEU A 125 31.29 11.53 -0.12
CA LEU A 125 32.51 12.33 0.04
C LEU A 125 32.76 13.32 -1.11
N TYR A 126 32.29 13.03 -2.33
CA TYR A 126 32.44 13.85 -3.52
C TYR A 126 31.25 14.77 -3.80
N PHE A 127 30.32 14.92 -2.85
CA PHE A 127 29.18 15.81 -3.01
C PHE A 127 29.64 17.25 -3.36
N PRO A 128 29.05 17.90 -4.38
CA PRO A 128 29.44 19.22 -4.86
C PRO A 128 28.94 20.34 -3.92
N THR A 129 29.53 20.42 -2.73
CA THR A 129 29.11 21.37 -1.68
C THR A 129 29.23 22.83 -2.11
N GLN A 130 30.21 23.19 -2.96
CA GLN A 130 30.35 24.56 -3.45
C GLN A 130 29.15 24.98 -4.30
N GLN A 131 28.73 24.14 -5.23
CA GLN A 131 27.57 24.44 -6.08
C GLN A 131 26.29 24.52 -5.24
N ALA A 132 26.07 23.50 -4.39
CA ALA A 132 24.88 23.43 -3.56
C ALA A 132 24.80 24.53 -2.48
N SER A 133 25.93 25.14 -2.10
CA SER A 133 25.95 26.27 -1.15
C SER A 133 25.30 27.55 -1.70
N THR A 134 25.19 27.68 -3.03
CA THR A 134 24.56 28.85 -3.68
C THR A 134 23.05 28.73 -3.81
N PHE A 135 22.50 27.53 -3.55
CA PHE A 135 21.10 27.23 -3.72
C PHE A 135 20.23 27.88 -2.63
N LYS A 136 19.07 28.37 -3.02
CA LYS A 136 18.05 28.89 -2.11
C LYS A 136 17.10 27.77 -1.71
N LEU A 137 17.42 27.08 -0.63
CA LEU A 137 16.69 25.87 -0.21
C LEU A 137 15.51 26.15 0.74
N GLY A 138 15.33 27.41 1.17
CA GLY A 138 14.24 27.83 2.05
C GLY A 138 14.22 27.04 3.35
N GLU A 139 13.12 26.31 3.59
CA GLU A 139 12.92 25.52 4.81
C GLU A 139 13.95 24.39 4.97
N ILE A 140 14.44 23.81 3.85
CA ILE A 140 15.39 22.68 3.84
C ILE A 140 16.85 23.13 4.06
N GLN A 141 17.08 24.44 4.12
CA GLN A 141 18.42 25.00 4.28
C GLN A 141 19.10 24.54 5.57
N GLY A 142 18.34 24.35 6.65
CA GLY A 142 18.87 23.91 7.94
C GLY A 142 19.45 22.49 7.90
N GLU A 143 18.73 21.58 7.25
CA GLU A 143 19.13 20.19 7.04
C GLU A 143 20.34 20.12 6.12
N TYR A 144 20.35 20.89 5.03
CA TYR A 144 21.51 20.99 4.14
C TYR A 144 22.76 21.47 4.88
N ASN A 145 22.65 22.54 5.68
CA ASN A 145 23.79 23.07 6.43
C ASN A 145 24.35 22.05 7.43
N SER A 146 23.46 21.30 8.09
CA SER A 146 23.84 20.24 9.01
C SER A 146 24.58 19.11 8.29
N PHE A 147 24.08 18.70 7.13
CA PHE A 147 24.75 17.72 6.26
C PHE A 147 26.12 18.22 5.78
N ALA A 148 26.19 19.44 5.26
CA ALA A 148 27.43 20.03 4.74
C ALA A 148 28.51 20.12 5.83
N LYS A 149 28.11 20.47 7.06
CA LYS A 149 29.00 20.45 8.22
C LYS A 149 29.51 19.04 8.52
N ALA A 150 28.62 18.06 8.65
CA ALA A 150 29.01 16.67 8.93
C ALA A 150 29.95 16.11 7.85
N LEU A 151 29.70 16.42 6.58
CA LEU A 151 30.55 16.02 5.47
C LEU A 151 31.94 16.68 5.54
N GLN A 152 31.99 17.96 5.90
CA GLN A 152 33.25 18.67 6.08
C GLN A 152 34.05 18.12 7.26
N ASP A 153 33.38 17.83 8.38
CA ASP A 153 33.98 17.22 9.56
C ASP A 153 34.56 15.84 9.22
N GLU A 154 33.87 15.02 8.43
CA GLU A 154 34.37 13.72 7.95
C GLU A 154 35.61 13.86 7.05
N LYS A 155 35.60 14.84 6.14
CA LYS A 155 36.78 15.17 5.30
C LYS A 155 37.97 15.63 6.15
N LEU A 156 37.72 16.39 7.20
CA LEU A 156 38.77 16.83 8.13
C LEU A 156 39.28 15.67 8.98
N PHE A 157 38.39 14.80 9.47
CA PHE A 157 38.72 13.64 10.28
C PHE A 157 39.64 12.66 9.54
N THR A 158 39.27 12.33 8.29
CA THR A 158 40.06 11.45 7.42
C THR A 158 41.43 12.03 7.08
N ARG A 159 41.52 13.36 6.92
CA ARG A 159 42.78 14.06 6.62
C ARG A 159 43.70 14.19 7.84
N LEU A 160 43.16 14.63 8.97
CA LEU A 160 43.94 14.99 10.15
C LEU A 160 44.28 13.78 11.03
N LYS A 161 43.49 12.69 10.94
CA LYS A 161 43.65 11.47 11.77
C LYS A 161 43.96 11.81 13.23
N PRO A 162 43.06 12.54 13.93
CA PRO A 162 43.37 13.17 15.21
C PRO A 162 43.83 12.20 16.31
N TYR A 163 43.40 10.94 16.24
CA TYR A 163 43.79 9.88 17.19
C TYR A 163 45.11 9.19 16.85
N ALA A 164 45.76 9.52 15.74
CA ALA A 164 47.06 8.95 15.38
C ALA A 164 48.13 9.13 16.47
N PRO A 165 48.38 10.33 17.03
CA PRO A 165 49.38 10.51 18.08
C PRO A 165 49.00 9.77 19.39
N GLU A 166 47.73 9.78 19.79
CA GLU A 166 47.27 9.03 20.97
C GLU A 166 47.47 7.52 20.79
N ASN A 167 47.14 6.99 19.61
CA ASN A 167 47.36 5.57 19.30
C ASN A 167 48.85 5.22 19.32
N ILE A 168 49.73 6.11 18.85
CA ILE A 168 51.19 5.90 18.90
C ILE A 168 51.67 5.91 20.36
N ALA A 169 51.26 6.90 21.16
CA ALA A 169 51.63 7.00 22.58
C ALA A 169 51.11 5.80 23.40
N ALA A 170 49.87 5.37 23.14
CA ALA A 170 49.29 4.17 23.76
C ALA A 170 50.06 2.90 23.38
N ASN A 171 50.48 2.77 22.12
CA ASN A 171 51.30 1.63 21.69
C ASN A 171 52.69 1.64 22.34
N GLN A 172 53.28 2.82 22.55
CA GLN A 172 54.56 2.97 23.26
C GLN A 172 54.44 2.53 24.72
N SER A 173 53.42 3.02 25.44
CA SER A 173 53.20 2.64 26.84
C SER A 173 52.91 1.13 26.98
N LEU A 174 52.14 0.54 26.05
CA LEU A 174 51.96 -0.92 26.00
C LEU A 174 53.29 -1.67 25.82
N GLY A 175 54.21 -1.14 25.02
CA GLY A 175 55.57 -1.68 24.87
C GLY A 175 56.36 -1.66 26.20
N GLU A 176 56.31 -0.53 26.91
CA GLU A 176 56.95 -0.36 28.21
C GLU A 176 56.39 -1.32 29.27
N TYR A 177 55.06 -1.45 29.34
CA TYR A 177 54.41 -2.41 30.24
C TYR A 177 54.82 -3.85 29.95
N ARG A 178 54.91 -4.24 28.68
CA ARG A 178 55.38 -5.58 28.28
C ARG A 178 56.81 -5.83 28.71
N ALA A 179 57.71 -4.87 28.50
CA ALA A 179 59.10 -4.96 28.95
C ALA A 179 59.17 -5.09 30.47
N ARG A 180 58.38 -4.29 31.20
CA ARG A 180 58.30 -4.36 32.66
C ARG A 180 57.82 -5.73 33.14
N ILE A 181 56.78 -6.29 32.54
CA ILE A 181 56.28 -7.63 32.88
C ILE A 181 57.37 -8.69 32.66
N ALA A 182 58.08 -8.65 31.54
CA ALA A 182 59.18 -9.58 31.27
C ALA A 182 60.29 -9.50 32.33
N THR A 183 60.69 -8.28 32.72
CA THR A 183 61.69 -8.10 33.80
C THR A 183 61.21 -8.64 35.15
N LEU A 184 59.94 -8.42 35.51
CA LEU A 184 59.36 -8.93 36.77
C LEU A 184 59.27 -10.45 36.78
N GLN A 185 58.94 -11.07 35.64
CA GLN A 185 58.97 -12.53 35.50
C GLN A 185 60.38 -13.08 35.67
N GLN A 186 61.37 -12.43 35.08
CA GLN A 186 62.78 -12.84 35.22
C GLN A 186 63.27 -12.70 36.67
N GLN A 187 62.93 -11.59 37.34
CA GLN A 187 63.22 -11.40 38.77
C GLN A 187 62.57 -12.48 39.63
N ARG A 188 61.29 -12.79 39.41
CA ARG A 188 60.60 -13.88 40.11
C ARG A 188 61.32 -15.22 39.93
N ASN A 189 61.71 -15.56 38.70
CA ASN A 189 62.40 -16.82 38.41
C ASN A 189 63.76 -16.91 39.12
N LEU A 190 64.51 -15.81 39.15
CA LEU A 190 65.78 -15.73 39.90
C LEU A 190 65.55 -15.93 41.39
N GLU A 191 64.54 -15.29 41.99
CA GLU A 191 64.23 -15.44 43.41
C GLU A 191 63.76 -16.87 43.76
N VAL A 192 62.92 -17.49 42.91
CA VAL A 192 62.53 -18.91 43.08
C VAL A 192 63.76 -19.82 43.02
N THR A 193 64.65 -19.61 42.05
CA THR A 193 65.88 -20.39 41.92
C THR A 193 66.78 -20.24 43.15
N LYS A 194 66.96 -19.01 43.66
CA LYS A 194 67.72 -18.75 44.90
C LYS A 194 67.08 -19.45 46.10
N PHE A 195 65.76 -19.40 46.22
CA PHE A 195 65.04 -20.08 47.29
C PHE A 195 65.26 -21.59 47.25
N ASP A 196 65.13 -22.22 46.07
CA ASP A 196 65.36 -23.66 45.90
C ASP A 196 66.81 -24.08 46.18
N LEU A 197 67.78 -23.28 45.75
CA LEU A 197 69.20 -23.47 46.09
C LEU A 197 69.45 -23.35 47.59
N THR A 198 68.86 -22.35 48.24
CA THR A 198 68.98 -22.15 49.69
C THR A 198 68.38 -23.35 50.44
N LYS A 199 67.19 -23.80 50.04
CA LYS A 199 66.54 -24.99 50.59
C LYS A 199 67.40 -26.24 50.43
N LYS A 200 67.96 -26.48 49.24
CA LYS A 200 68.90 -27.59 49.00
C LYS A 200 70.15 -27.49 49.88
N ASN A 201 70.74 -26.31 50.03
CA ASN A 201 71.92 -26.10 50.87
C ASN A 201 71.62 -26.30 52.36
N THR A 202 70.44 -25.91 52.84
CA THR A 202 70.02 -26.16 54.23
C THR A 202 69.60 -27.60 54.50
N CYS A 203 69.24 -28.37 53.46
CA CYS A 203 68.83 -29.78 53.57
C CYS A 203 69.92 -30.79 53.17
N ALA A 204 71.06 -30.35 52.62
CA ALA A 204 72.23 -31.20 52.40
C ALA A 204 72.88 -31.57 53.74
N PRO A 205 73.27 -32.84 53.95
CA PRO A 205 73.20 -33.48 55.27
C PRO A 205 74.27 -33.02 56.25
N LYS A 206 73.87 -33.01 57.54
CA LYS A 206 74.75 -33.24 58.69
C LYS A 206 75.53 -34.55 58.49
N ASN A 207 76.65 -34.53 57.77
CA ASN A 207 77.79 -35.43 57.93
C ASN A 207 78.91 -35.08 56.93
N CYS A 208 80.01 -34.51 57.42
CA CYS A 208 81.34 -34.93 56.98
C CYS A 208 82.37 -34.68 58.09
N SER A 209 82.58 -35.75 58.86
CA SER A 209 83.69 -36.15 59.73
C SER A 209 84.70 -35.12 60.26
N ILE A 210 84.68 -35.00 61.58
CA ILE A 210 85.87 -34.92 62.45
C ILE A 210 86.77 -36.14 62.16
N LYS A 211 88.08 -35.92 61.95
CA LYS A 211 89.17 -36.75 62.49
C LYS A 211 90.52 -36.04 62.32
N VAL A 212 91.13 -35.79 63.48
CA VAL A 212 92.56 -35.65 63.84
C VAL A 212 93.51 -35.08 62.78
#